data_AF-A0A6V7IP37-F1
#
_entry.id   AF-A0A6V7IP37-F1
#
_cell.length_a   1.000
_cell.length_b   1.000
_cell.length_c   1.000
_cell.angle_alpha   90.00
_cell.angle_beta   90.00
_cell.angle_gamma   90.00
#
_symmetry.space_group_name_H-M   'P 1'
#
loop_
_entity.id
_entity.type
_entity.pdbx_description
1 polymer ?
#
loop_
_entity_poly.entity_id
_entity_poly.type
_entity_poly.pdbx_seq_one_letter_code
_entity_poly.pdbx_strand_id
1 'polypeptide(L)' 'NVPCPIVYGAVVDSACLVWDYACGERGACSLYDSDMFRMFFH' A
#
# COMPACT_ATOMS: atom_id res chain seq x y z
N ASN A 1 11.21 -3.80 -17.95
CA ASN A 1 10.90 -4.67 -16.80
C ASN A 1 10.67 -3.76 -15.60
N VAL A 2 9.43 -3.63 -15.13
CA VAL A 2 8.98 -2.66 -14.11
C VAL A 2 8.49 -3.40 -12.84
N PRO A 3 9.22 -4.40 -12.32
CA PRO A 3 8.75 -5.14 -11.15
C PRO A 3 8.74 -4.24 -9.90
N CYS A 4 9.66 -3.28 -9.80
CA CYS A 4 9.85 -2.48 -8.59
C CYS A 4 8.62 -1.65 -8.17
N PRO A 5 7.96 -0.86 -9.04
CA PRO A 5 6.79 -0.10 -8.61
C PRO A 5 5.53 -0.96 -8.42
N ILE A 6 5.43 -2.12 -9.08
CA ILE A 6 4.34 -3.08 -8.81
C ILE A 6 4.51 -3.70 -7.42
N VAL A 7 5.74 -4.13 -7.10
CA VAL A 7 6.06 -4.66 -5.78
C VAL A 7 5.88 -3.58 -4.71
N TYR A 8 6.30 -2.34 -5.00
CA TYR A 8 6.07 -1.21 -4.10
C TYR A 8 4.58 -1.01 -3.82
N GLY A 9 3.74 -0.98 -4.86
CA GLY A 9 2.29 -0.87 -4.72
C GLY A 9 1.70 -2.03 -3.90
N ALA A 10 2.14 -3.27 -4.16
CA ALA A 10 1.69 -4.43 -3.40
C ALA A 10 2.10 -4.38 -1.92
N VAL A 11 3.30 -3.87 -1.62
CA VAL A 11 3.75 -3.69 -0.23
C VAL A 11 2.92 -2.61 0.47
N VAL A 12 2.69 -1.46 -0.18
CA VAL A 12 1.82 -0.39 0.36
C VAL A 12 0.40 -0.93 0.63
N ASP A 13 -0.18 -1.64 -0.32
CA ASP A 13 -1.53 -2.22 -0.18
C ASP A 13 -1.59 -3.27 0.94
N SER A 14 -0.53 -4.08 1.10
CA SER A 14 -0.45 -5.09 2.16
C SER A 14 -0.26 -4.49 3.55
N ALA A 15 0.35 -3.30 3.64
CA ALA A 15 0.53 -2.55 4.86
C ALA A 15 -0.64 -1.58 5.15
N CYS A 16 -1.72 -1.65 4.38
CA CYS A 16 -2.81 -0.69 4.49
C CYS A 16 -3.63 -0.87 5.77
N LEU A 17 -3.71 0.20 6.57
CA LEU A 17 -4.52 0.28 7.78
C LEU A 17 -5.90 0.87 7.48
N VAL A 18 -5.95 1.89 6.62
CA VAL A 18 -7.19 2.59 6.25
C VAL A 18 -7.30 2.70 4.73
N TRP A 19 -8.35 2.06 4.22
CA TRP A 19 -8.73 2.15 2.81
C TRP A 19 -9.59 3.38 2.56
N ASP A 20 -9.26 4.13 1.51
CA ASP A 20 -10.18 5.14 0.99
C ASP A 20 -11.29 4.46 0.19
N TYR A 21 -12.49 5.02 0.27
CA TYR A 21 -13.63 4.53 -0.50
C TYR A 21 -14.20 5.68 -1.33
N ALA A 22 -14.06 5.55 -2.64
CA ALA A 22 -14.63 6.50 -3.59
C ALA A 22 -15.86 5.85 -4.23
N CYS A 23 -17.02 6.50 -4.12
CA CYS A 23 -18.28 5.99 -4.70
C CYS A 23 -18.68 4.57 -4.24
N GLY A 24 -18.22 4.14 -3.06
CA GLY A 24 -18.47 2.79 -2.54
C GLY A 24 -17.50 1.72 -3.04
N GLU A 25 -16.54 2.09 -3.88
CA GLU A 25 -15.48 1.21 -4.35
C GLU A 25 -14.20 1.44 -3.56
N ARG A 26 -13.42 0.35 -3.36
CA ARG A 26 -12.13 0.43 -2.68
C ARG A 26 -11.16 1.23 -3.55
N GLY A 27 -10.74 2.38 -3.05
CA GLY A 27 -9.78 3.28 -3.67
C GLY A 27 -8.35 3.02 -3.17
N ALA A 28 -7.54 4.08 -3.17
CA ALA A 28 -6.17 4.01 -2.70
C ALA A 28 -6.10 3.82 -1.17
N CYS A 29 -5.00 3.25 -0.69
CA CYS A 29 -4.72 3.25 0.74
C CYS A 29 -4.44 4.68 1.22
N SER A 30 -5.24 5.16 2.17
CA SER A 30 -5.08 6.50 2.73
C SER A 30 -4.05 6.52 3.86
N LEU A 31 -3.97 5.41 4.62
CA LEU A 31 -3.08 5.29 5.77
C LEU A 31 -2.48 3.89 5.81
N TYR A 32 -1.16 3.81 5.76
CA TYR A 32 -0.39 2.57 5.78
C TYR A 32 0.53 2.51 7.01
N ASP A 33 0.87 1.29 7.43
CA ASP A 33 1.79 1.04 8.53
C ASP A 33 3.24 1.28 8.10
N SER A 34 3.86 2.31 8.67
CA SER A 34 5.25 2.68 8.36
C SER A 34 6.29 1.69 8.89
N ASP A 35 5.99 0.93 9.95
CA ASP A 35 6.90 -0.09 10.47
C ASP A 35 6.91 -1.31 9.55
N MET A 36 5.75 -1.74 9.07
CA MET A 36 5.65 -2.79 8.06
C MET A 36 6.34 -2.37 6.77
N PHE A 37 6.15 -1.12 6.35
CA PHE A 37 6.86 -0.56 5.20
C PHE A 37 8.38 -0.61 5.41
N ARG A 38 8.85 -0.21 6.59
CA ARG A 38 10.28 -0.23 6.93
C ARG A 38 10.84 -1.66 6.95
N MET A 39 10.09 -2.65 7.42
CA MET A 39 10.51 -4.06 7.39
C MET A 39 10.71 -4.62 5.97
N PHE A 40 10.00 -4.10 4.97
CA PHE A 40 10.15 -4.53 3.58
C PHE A 40 11.33 -3.87 2.84
N PHE A 41 11.71 -2.65 3.24
CA PHE A 41 12.73 -1.85 2.55
C PHE A 41 14.03 -1.65 3.34
N HIS A 42 14.13 -2.19 4.56
CA HIS A 42 15.32 -2.18 5.41
C HIS A 42 16.17 -3.43 5.18
#